data_AF-A0A3N2PCZ3-F1
#
_entry.id   AF-A0A3N2PCZ3-F1
#
_cell.length_a   1.000
_cell.length_b   1.000
_cell.length_c   1.000
_cell.angle_alpha   90.00
_cell.angle_beta   90.00
_cell.angle_gamma   90.00
#
_symmetry.space_group_name_H-M   'P 1'
#
loop_
_entity.id
_entity.type
_entity.pdbx_description
1 polymer ?
#
loop_
_entity_poly.entity_id
_entity_poly.type
_entity_poly.pdbx_seq_one_letter_code
_entity_poly.pdbx_strand_id
1 'polypeptide(L)'
;MGAVVTAPDVGVFATTSLAPGLTLTDATISGPNRVTILTANLAEPTLQPTYLNPGTVSATATLTTMANRVGAVAAVNGDFFDIGATGAPRGIGISDGTLIHGPASGWNNVAALFANGAASRGAVTQIFLDATVTLPNGTRLTATNLNSPDIAANGIGVYNPLWGDQPRSQVLDGATRAREIEITNGRVTRVSTTPGGKVANGTVVVLGVGTGADALAGIAVGDAVTVNYAPRGGGGTPRVAIGGNLVLL
;
A
#
# COMPACT_ATOMS: atom_id res chain seq x y z
N MET A 1 27.10 1.83 37.73
CA MET A 1 27.75 1.49 36.46
C MET A 1 27.35 0.06 36.12
N GLY A 2 26.35 -0.12 35.25
CA GLY A 2 25.92 -1.44 34.79
C GLY A 2 26.80 -1.89 33.62
N ALA A 3 27.36 -3.09 33.72
CA ALA A 3 28.22 -3.66 32.69
C ALA A 3 27.45 -3.84 31.38
N VAL A 4 28.03 -3.35 30.28
CA VAL A 4 27.60 -3.70 28.93
C VAL A 4 27.93 -5.17 28.72
N VAL A 5 26.89 -6.00 28.58
CA VAL A 5 27.06 -7.38 28.13
C VAL A 5 27.41 -7.31 26.64
N THR A 6 28.69 -7.46 26.30
CA THR A 6 29.12 -7.69 24.93
C THR A 6 28.72 -9.12 24.55
N ALA A 7 27.68 -9.26 23.73
CA ALA A 7 27.33 -10.55 23.15
C ALA A 7 28.49 -11.02 22.23
N PRO A 8 29.01 -12.24 22.42
CA PRO A 8 30.20 -12.74 21.70
C PRO A 8 29.98 -13.07 20.20
N ASP A 9 28.79 -12.78 19.66
CA ASP A 9 28.33 -13.30 18.37
C ASP A 9 28.29 -12.28 17.22
N VAL A 10 28.90 -11.10 17.37
CA VAL A 10 28.89 -10.07 16.32
C VAL A 10 30.31 -9.77 15.82
N GLY A 11 30.56 -10.08 14.55
CA GLY A 11 31.84 -9.88 13.88
C GLY A 11 32.14 -8.42 13.51
N VAL A 12 33.16 -8.23 12.67
CA VAL A 12 33.65 -6.91 12.23
C VAL A 12 32.54 -6.08 11.59
N PHE A 13 32.38 -4.85 12.06
CA PHE A 13 31.49 -3.85 11.47
C PHE A 13 32.30 -2.92 10.57
N ALA A 14 32.07 -2.98 9.26
CA ALA A 14 32.51 -1.92 8.36
C ALA A 14 31.35 -0.93 8.22
N THR A 15 31.53 0.30 8.70
CA THR A 15 30.52 1.35 8.57
C THR A 15 30.99 2.40 7.57
N THR A 16 30.15 2.67 6.56
CA THR A 16 30.38 3.67 5.52
C THR A 16 29.31 4.76 5.59
N SER A 17 29.72 6.02 5.62
CA SER A 17 28.80 7.15 5.47
C SER A 17 28.38 7.28 4.00
N LEU A 18 27.09 7.19 3.71
CA LEU A 18 26.55 7.31 2.35
C LEU A 18 26.12 8.75 2.03
N ALA A 19 25.50 9.42 3.01
CA ALA A 19 25.01 10.80 2.93
C ALA A 19 24.85 11.35 4.37
N PRO A 20 24.61 12.67 4.56
CA PRO A 20 24.23 13.19 5.87
C PRO A 20 23.10 12.38 6.51
N GLY A 21 23.31 11.90 7.73
CA GLY A 21 22.33 11.11 8.47
C GLY A 21 22.10 9.68 7.95
N LEU A 22 22.89 9.18 6.98
CA LEU A 22 22.71 7.84 6.40
C LEU A 22 24.02 7.04 6.40
N THR A 23 24.02 5.90 7.09
CA THR A 23 25.18 5.00 7.14
C THR A 23 24.81 3.58 6.70
N LEU A 24 25.77 2.91 6.04
CA LEU A 24 25.72 1.50 5.71
C LEU A 24 26.67 0.74 6.62
N THR A 25 26.17 -0.32 7.26
CA THR A 25 26.99 -1.20 8.10
C THR A 25 26.87 -2.63 7.59
N ASP A 26 28.00 -3.22 7.21
CA ASP A 26 28.10 -4.65 6.92
C ASP A 26 28.54 -5.39 8.19
N ALA A 27 27.77 -6.40 8.57
CA ALA A 27 28.01 -7.24 9.73
C ALA A 27 27.94 -8.72 9.37
N THR A 28 28.79 -9.51 10.02
CA THR A 28 28.63 -10.96 10.11
C THR A 28 28.05 -11.27 11.48
N ILE A 29 26.86 -11.87 11.50
CA ILE A 29 26.22 -12.37 12.73
C ILE A 29 26.51 -13.87 12.85
N SER A 30 26.13 -14.49 13.97
CA SER A 30 26.33 -15.92 14.18
C SER A 30 25.85 -16.79 13.00
N GLY A 31 26.66 -17.78 12.61
CA GLY A 31 26.41 -18.65 11.46
C GLY A 31 26.88 -18.06 10.11
N PRO A 32 26.39 -18.57 8.96
CA PRO A 32 26.81 -18.12 7.62
C PRO A 32 26.19 -16.78 7.18
N ASN A 33 25.47 -16.11 8.09
CA ASN A 33 24.62 -14.97 7.74
C ASN A 33 25.45 -13.69 7.64
N ARG A 34 25.30 -12.99 6.51
CA ARG A 34 25.75 -11.61 6.34
C ARG A 34 24.54 -10.69 6.38
N VAL A 35 24.66 -9.61 7.14
CA VAL A 35 23.61 -8.61 7.28
C VAL A 35 24.18 -7.26 6.87
N THR A 36 23.47 -6.58 5.99
CA THR A 36 23.75 -5.20 5.60
C THR A 36 22.66 -4.31 6.17
N ILE A 37 23.05 -3.33 6.99
CA ILE A 37 22.14 -2.47 7.75
C ILE A 37 22.27 -1.05 7.22
N LEU A 38 21.14 -0.46 6.80
CA LEU A 38 21.04 0.95 6.49
C LEU A 38 20.48 1.69 7.71
N THR A 39 21.28 2.55 8.34
CA THR A 39 20.84 3.34 9.50
C THR A 39 20.56 4.77 9.07
N ALA A 40 19.32 5.21 9.30
CA ALA A 40 18.84 6.55 8.96
C ALA A 40 18.57 7.37 10.24
N ASN A 41 19.26 8.50 10.38
CA ASN A 41 18.93 9.51 11.38
C ASN A 41 17.77 10.37 10.88
N LEU A 42 16.55 10.07 11.32
CA LEU A 42 15.35 10.80 10.90
C LEU A 42 15.30 12.27 11.38
N ALA A 43 16.20 12.68 12.28
CA ALA A 43 16.35 14.07 12.68
C ALA A 43 17.18 14.92 11.69
N GLU A 44 17.88 14.29 10.74
CA GLU A 44 18.63 14.98 9.70
C GLU A 44 17.66 15.61 8.67
N PRO A 45 17.54 16.94 8.59
CA PRO A 45 16.53 17.60 7.75
C PRO A 45 16.76 17.40 6.24
N THR A 46 17.97 17.04 5.82
CA THR A 46 18.26 16.75 4.40
C THR A 46 17.93 15.33 3.99
N LEU A 47 17.66 14.42 4.93
CA LEU A 47 17.29 13.04 4.64
C LEU A 47 15.77 12.94 4.38
N GLN A 48 15.40 12.54 3.15
CA GLN A 48 14.01 12.46 2.71
C GLN A 48 13.61 11.04 2.32
N PRO A 49 13.20 10.19 3.29
CA PRO A 49 12.66 8.89 2.96
C PRO A 49 11.41 9.03 2.09
N THR A 50 11.37 8.27 1.00
CA THR A 50 10.30 8.38 -0.02
C THR A 50 9.76 6.99 -0.33
N TYR A 51 8.44 6.89 -0.53
CA TYR A 51 7.81 5.66 -0.99
C TYR A 51 8.15 5.42 -2.48
N LEU A 52 8.83 4.32 -2.79
CA LEU A 52 9.15 3.95 -4.17
C LEU A 52 8.08 3.02 -4.73
N ASN A 53 7.65 3.28 -5.96
CA ASN A 53 6.68 2.44 -6.67
C ASN A 53 6.97 2.40 -8.18
N PRO A 54 6.48 1.37 -8.91
CA PRO A 54 6.79 1.19 -10.31
C PRO A 54 6.07 2.17 -11.26
N GLY A 55 5.11 2.96 -10.74
CA GLY A 55 4.32 3.96 -11.46
C GLY A 55 2.82 3.75 -11.25
N THR A 56 2.37 2.49 -11.26
CA THR A 56 1.01 2.07 -10.93
C THR A 56 1.06 0.90 -9.95
N VAL A 57 -0.03 0.68 -9.22
CA VAL A 57 -0.10 -0.30 -8.14
C VAL A 57 0.10 -1.73 -8.64
N SER A 58 -0.49 -2.07 -9.78
CA SER A 58 -0.43 -3.41 -10.39
C SER A 58 0.78 -3.62 -11.32
N ALA A 59 1.78 -2.73 -11.27
CA ALA A 59 3.01 -2.90 -12.02
C ALA A 59 4.11 -3.46 -11.12
N THR A 60 5.14 -4.05 -11.72
CA THR A 60 6.33 -4.49 -11.00
C THR A 60 7.58 -3.91 -11.65
N ALA A 61 8.59 -3.63 -10.82
CA ALA A 61 9.91 -3.20 -11.28
C ALA A 61 10.96 -3.62 -10.26
N THR A 62 12.22 -3.73 -10.69
CA THR A 62 13.32 -3.96 -9.77
C THR A 62 13.52 -2.75 -8.86
N LEU A 63 13.98 -3.00 -7.63
CA LEU A 63 14.30 -1.94 -6.67
C LEU A 63 15.29 -0.93 -7.26
N THR A 64 16.32 -1.41 -7.95
CA THR A 64 17.33 -0.57 -8.61
C THR A 64 16.72 0.36 -9.66
N THR A 65 15.77 -0.12 -10.48
CA THR A 65 15.08 0.72 -11.46
C THR A 65 14.27 1.82 -10.78
N MET A 66 13.55 1.50 -9.70
CA MET A 66 12.76 2.48 -8.96
C MET A 66 13.64 3.51 -8.24
N ALA A 67 14.73 3.06 -7.61
CA ALA A 67 15.68 3.94 -6.93
C ALA A 67 16.38 4.90 -7.91
N ASN A 68 16.86 4.38 -9.04
CA ASN A 68 17.53 5.20 -10.06
C ASN A 68 16.59 6.24 -10.68
N ARG A 69 15.30 5.91 -10.85
CA ARG A 69 14.30 6.83 -11.43
C ARG A 69 14.19 8.14 -10.63
N VAL A 70 14.37 8.08 -9.32
CA VAL A 70 14.25 9.25 -8.42
C VAL A 70 15.60 9.72 -7.87
N GLY A 71 16.71 9.10 -8.28
CA GLY A 71 18.05 9.42 -7.77
C GLY A 71 18.23 9.11 -6.28
N ALA A 72 17.60 8.04 -5.77
CA ALA A 72 17.74 7.65 -4.37
C ALA A 72 19.17 7.20 -4.05
N VAL A 73 19.74 7.72 -2.95
CA VAL A 73 21.09 7.35 -2.47
C VAL A 73 21.16 5.89 -2.00
N ALA A 74 20.05 5.39 -1.43
CA ALA A 74 19.89 4.01 -1.03
C ALA A 74 18.40 3.64 -1.06
N ALA A 75 18.09 2.36 -1.20
CA ALA A 75 16.73 1.85 -1.15
C ALA A 75 16.73 0.42 -0.61
N VAL A 76 15.63 0.03 0.03
CA VAL A 76 15.35 -1.34 0.48
C VAL A 76 13.98 -1.76 -0.04
N ASN A 77 13.78 -3.05 -0.27
CA ASN A 77 12.43 -3.56 -0.54
C ASN A 77 11.55 -3.40 0.71
N GLY A 78 10.25 -3.28 0.50
CA GLY A 78 9.29 -3.09 1.60
C GLY A 78 8.26 -4.20 1.64
N ASP A 79 7.05 -3.87 1.21
CA ASP A 79 5.86 -4.70 1.40
C ASP A 79 5.88 -6.04 0.62
N PHE A 80 5.04 -6.95 1.07
CA PHE A 80 4.66 -8.12 0.30
C PHE A 80 3.73 -7.71 -0.84
N PHE A 81 3.81 -8.43 -1.95
CA PHE A 81 2.96 -8.19 -3.12
C PHE A 81 2.58 -9.50 -3.78
N ASP A 82 1.48 -9.48 -4.51
CA ASP A 82 1.00 -10.62 -5.27
C ASP A 82 1.83 -10.81 -6.55
N ILE A 83 3.01 -11.42 -6.39
CA ILE A 83 3.97 -11.65 -7.49
C ILE A 83 3.42 -12.58 -8.58
N GLY A 84 2.40 -13.38 -8.28
CA GLY A 84 1.90 -14.43 -9.18
C GLY A 84 0.83 -13.99 -10.17
N ALA A 85 0.13 -12.89 -9.91
CA ALA A 85 -0.96 -12.43 -10.77
C ALA A 85 -0.97 -10.90 -10.97
N THR A 86 -1.28 -10.14 -9.93
CA THR A 86 -1.56 -8.69 -10.06
C THR A 86 -0.34 -7.80 -9.93
N GLY A 87 0.73 -8.27 -9.27
CA GLY A 87 1.86 -7.44 -8.86
C GLY A 87 1.54 -6.44 -7.74
N ALA A 88 0.28 -6.36 -7.28
CA ALA A 88 -0.17 -5.34 -6.35
C ALA A 88 0.28 -5.67 -4.90
N PRO A 89 0.66 -4.66 -4.09
CA PRO A 89 1.05 -4.87 -2.70
C PRO A 89 -0.11 -5.31 -1.81
N ARG A 90 0.20 -6.02 -0.73
CA ARG A 90 -0.81 -6.56 0.20
C ARG A 90 -1.14 -5.64 1.34
N GLY A 91 -0.21 -4.81 1.81
CA GLY A 91 -0.42 -3.90 2.93
C GLY A 91 -0.81 -2.49 2.49
N ILE A 92 -0.75 -1.54 3.41
CA ILE A 92 -1.01 -0.11 3.14
C ILE A 92 0.17 0.51 2.38
N GLY A 93 -0.14 1.33 1.37
CA GLY A 93 0.83 2.22 0.72
C GLY A 93 0.38 3.68 0.82
N ILE A 94 1.15 4.50 1.53
CA ILE A 94 0.94 5.95 1.57
C ILE A 94 2.21 6.62 1.02
N SER A 95 2.01 7.48 0.03
CA SER A 95 3.07 8.27 -0.60
C SER A 95 2.67 9.74 -0.57
N ASP A 96 3.51 10.56 0.04
CA ASP A 96 3.28 11.99 0.26
C ASP A 96 1.89 12.31 0.87
N GLY A 97 1.49 11.53 1.88
CA GLY A 97 0.19 11.65 2.54
C GLY A 97 -1.02 11.14 1.74
N THR A 98 -0.81 10.69 0.50
CA THR A 98 -1.85 10.12 -0.36
C THR A 98 -1.91 8.62 -0.18
N LEU A 99 -3.10 8.08 0.11
CA LEU A 99 -3.35 6.64 0.13
C LEU A 99 -3.37 6.11 -1.31
N ILE A 100 -2.37 5.30 -1.66
CA ILE A 100 -2.18 4.75 -3.00
C ILE A 100 -2.95 3.43 -3.15
N HIS A 101 -2.86 2.58 -2.12
CA HIS A 101 -3.56 1.30 -2.02
C HIS A 101 -3.81 0.95 -0.55
N GLY A 102 -4.87 0.18 -0.32
CA GLY A 102 -5.33 -0.27 0.98
C GLY A 102 -4.89 -1.71 1.29
N PRO A 103 -4.99 -2.14 2.55
CA PRO A 103 -4.51 -3.44 2.97
C PRO A 103 -5.51 -4.53 2.54
N ALA A 104 -4.99 -5.67 2.10
CA ALA A 104 -5.69 -6.93 2.15
C ALA A 104 -6.00 -7.30 3.61
N SER A 105 -7.01 -8.15 3.83
CA SER A 105 -7.42 -8.52 5.19
C SER A 105 -6.25 -9.05 6.01
N GLY A 106 -6.00 -8.44 7.17
CA GLY A 106 -4.89 -8.79 8.07
C GLY A 106 -3.56 -8.07 7.82
N TRP A 107 -3.41 -7.33 6.72
CA TRP A 107 -2.15 -6.67 6.32
C TRP A 107 -2.07 -5.19 6.79
N ASN A 108 -2.54 -4.92 8.00
CA ASN A 108 -2.66 -3.55 8.52
C ASN A 108 -1.37 -3.01 9.14
N ASN A 109 -0.37 -3.86 9.39
CA ASN A 109 0.89 -3.45 10.03
C ASN A 109 1.72 -2.63 9.04
N VAL A 110 2.26 -1.50 9.51
CA VAL A 110 3.06 -0.59 8.69
C VAL A 110 4.29 -0.10 9.43
N ALA A 111 5.36 0.17 8.67
CA ALA A 111 6.36 1.15 9.04
C ALA A 111 5.94 2.50 8.45
N ALA A 112 5.73 3.51 9.32
CA ALA A 112 5.20 4.80 8.94
C ALA A 112 6.14 5.94 9.36
N LEU A 113 6.18 6.98 8.53
CA LEU A 113 6.93 8.21 8.75
C LEU A 113 5.96 9.39 8.80
N PHE A 114 6.09 10.18 9.86
CA PHE A 114 5.30 11.37 10.13
C PHE A 114 6.17 12.61 10.06
N ALA A 115 5.56 13.74 9.68
CA ALA A 115 6.22 15.03 9.75
C ALA A 115 6.60 15.38 11.20
N ASN A 116 7.78 15.96 11.39
CA ASN A 116 8.27 16.48 12.66
C ASN A 116 9.09 17.76 12.43
N GLY A 117 8.42 18.87 12.10
CA GLY A 117 9.10 20.08 11.61
C GLY A 117 9.78 19.82 10.27
N ALA A 118 11.08 20.15 10.17
CA ALA A 118 11.91 19.80 9.03
C ALA A 118 12.43 18.34 9.04
N ALA A 119 12.23 17.64 10.16
CA ALA A 119 12.64 16.25 10.36
C ALA A 119 11.47 15.27 10.18
N SER A 120 11.76 13.99 10.34
CA SER A 120 10.77 12.90 10.32
C SER A 120 10.72 12.17 11.67
N ARG A 121 9.57 11.57 11.97
CA ARG A 121 9.40 10.62 13.08
C ARG A 121 8.91 9.30 12.52
N GLY A 122 9.59 8.21 12.84
CA GLY A 122 9.17 6.85 12.50
C GLY A 122 8.31 6.20 13.57
N ALA A 123 7.39 5.33 13.16
CA ALA A 123 6.68 4.42 14.05
C ALA A 123 6.31 3.12 13.32
N VAL A 124 6.29 2.01 14.07
CA VAL A 124 5.61 0.78 13.66
C VAL A 124 4.22 0.81 14.27
N THR A 125 3.19 0.67 13.44
CA THR A 125 1.80 0.84 13.87
C THR A 125 0.83 0.09 12.95
N GLN A 126 -0.47 0.26 13.19
CA GLN A 126 -1.52 -0.28 12.33
C GLN A 126 -2.33 0.84 11.68
N ILE A 127 -2.51 0.73 10.36
CA ILE A 127 -3.39 1.58 9.57
C ILE A 127 -4.44 0.70 8.90
N PHE A 128 -5.70 1.11 9.04
CA PHE A 128 -6.86 0.44 8.46
C PHE A 128 -7.41 1.29 7.32
N LEU A 129 -8.14 0.65 6.41
CA LEU A 129 -8.94 1.33 5.41
C LEU A 129 -10.32 1.66 6.00
N ASP A 130 -10.75 2.91 5.89
CA ASP A 130 -12.16 3.30 5.99
C ASP A 130 -12.61 3.67 4.57
N ALA A 131 -13.40 2.80 3.93
CA ALA A 131 -13.88 2.99 2.57
C ALA A 131 -15.36 2.68 2.48
N THR A 132 -16.13 3.60 1.90
CA THR A 132 -17.58 3.50 1.83
C THR A 132 -18.12 3.93 0.48
N VAL A 133 -19.14 3.20 0.03
CA VAL A 133 -19.89 3.44 -1.21
C VAL A 133 -21.33 3.77 -0.83
N THR A 134 -21.78 4.97 -1.16
CA THR A 134 -23.16 5.41 -0.90
C THR A 134 -23.96 5.30 -2.19
N LEU A 135 -25.00 4.47 -2.17
CA LEU A 135 -25.89 4.19 -3.29
C LEU A 135 -26.97 5.28 -3.44
N PRO A 136 -27.70 5.32 -4.58
CA PRO A 136 -28.71 6.36 -4.85
C PRO A 136 -29.83 6.44 -3.81
N ASN A 137 -30.19 5.31 -3.20
CA ASN A 137 -31.20 5.22 -2.16
C ASN A 137 -30.68 5.62 -0.75
N GLY A 138 -29.42 6.06 -0.65
CA GLY A 138 -28.77 6.42 0.62
C GLY A 138 -28.15 5.24 1.37
N THR A 139 -28.29 4.00 0.89
CA THR A 139 -27.63 2.84 1.50
C THR A 139 -26.12 3.01 1.44
N ARG A 140 -25.45 2.82 2.58
CA ARG A 140 -23.99 2.88 2.69
C ARG A 140 -23.43 1.47 2.78
N LEU A 141 -22.62 1.09 1.79
CA LEU A 141 -21.86 -0.14 1.75
C LEU A 141 -20.42 0.13 2.20
N THR A 142 -19.80 -0.85 2.85
CA THR A 142 -18.37 -0.80 3.19
C THR A 142 -17.58 -1.48 2.09
N ALA A 143 -16.58 -0.78 1.55
CA ALA A 143 -15.58 -1.39 0.69
C ALA A 143 -14.48 -2.01 1.56
N THR A 144 -14.06 -3.21 1.20
CA THR A 144 -13.09 -4.01 1.96
C THR A 144 -11.65 -3.69 1.55
N ASN A 145 -11.47 -3.01 0.42
CA ASN A 145 -10.21 -2.97 -0.31
C ASN A 145 -10.11 -1.70 -1.18
N LEU A 146 -8.89 -1.23 -1.44
CA LEU A 146 -8.58 -0.12 -2.36
C LEU A 146 -7.34 -0.48 -3.18
N ASN A 147 -7.45 -0.58 -4.50
CA ASN A 147 -6.34 -0.95 -5.40
C ASN A 147 -5.51 -2.16 -4.92
N SER A 148 -6.12 -3.12 -4.23
CA SER A 148 -5.42 -4.26 -3.64
C SER A 148 -5.49 -5.50 -4.55
N PRO A 149 -4.59 -6.49 -4.35
CA PRO A 149 -4.51 -7.70 -5.17
C PRO A 149 -5.73 -8.63 -5.06
N ASP A 150 -6.51 -8.50 -3.98
CA ASP A 150 -7.69 -9.30 -3.73
C ASP A 150 -8.83 -8.45 -3.18
N ILE A 151 -10.06 -8.89 -3.44
CA ILE A 151 -11.28 -8.45 -2.77
C ILE A 151 -11.69 -9.58 -1.82
N ALA A 152 -11.89 -9.26 -0.55
CA ALA A 152 -12.38 -10.24 0.42
C ALA A 152 -13.66 -10.94 -0.09
N ALA A 153 -13.81 -12.22 0.23
CA ALA A 153 -15.00 -12.98 -0.14
C ALA A 153 -16.29 -12.22 0.25
N ASN A 154 -17.24 -12.16 -0.68
CA ASN A 154 -18.50 -11.41 -0.53
C ASN A 154 -18.35 -9.88 -0.38
N GLY A 155 -17.15 -9.35 -0.60
CA GLY A 155 -16.79 -7.95 -0.39
C GLY A 155 -16.98 -7.04 -1.60
N ILE A 156 -16.49 -5.82 -1.44
CA ILE A 156 -16.52 -4.75 -2.44
C ILE A 156 -15.14 -4.11 -2.51
N GLY A 157 -14.50 -4.15 -3.67
CA GLY A 157 -13.25 -3.45 -3.95
C GLY A 157 -13.48 -2.09 -4.61
N VAL A 158 -12.62 -1.13 -4.28
CA VAL A 158 -12.54 0.17 -4.96
C VAL A 158 -11.25 0.23 -5.78
N TYR A 159 -11.37 0.61 -7.04
CA TYR A 159 -10.23 0.80 -7.94
C TYR A 159 -10.24 2.19 -8.54
N ASN A 160 -9.10 2.84 -8.60
CA ASN A 160 -8.93 4.16 -9.20
C ASN A 160 -7.80 4.11 -10.26
N PRO A 161 -7.46 5.23 -10.93
CA PRO A 161 -6.45 5.24 -11.99
C PRO A 161 -5.05 4.75 -11.57
N LEU A 162 -4.75 4.77 -10.27
CA LEU A 162 -3.48 4.25 -9.75
C LEU A 162 -3.37 2.74 -9.89
N TRP A 163 -4.47 2.00 -10.10
CA TRP A 163 -4.45 0.54 -10.26
C TRP A 163 -3.42 0.10 -11.31
N GLY A 164 -3.48 0.65 -12.52
CA GLY A 164 -2.63 0.24 -13.64
C GLY A 164 -3.36 -0.66 -14.63
N ASP A 165 -2.59 -1.45 -15.39
CA ASP A 165 -3.08 -2.14 -16.59
C ASP A 165 -3.51 -3.61 -16.33
N GLN A 166 -3.33 -4.14 -15.12
CA GLN A 166 -3.72 -5.53 -14.84
C GLN A 166 -5.25 -5.69 -14.87
N PRO A 167 -5.75 -6.83 -15.39
CA PRO A 167 -7.17 -7.07 -15.42
C PRO A 167 -7.72 -7.28 -13.99
N ARG A 168 -8.81 -6.60 -13.65
CA ARG A 168 -9.50 -6.74 -12.35
C ARG A 168 -10.21 -8.09 -12.20
N SER A 169 -10.22 -8.94 -13.22
CA SER A 169 -10.61 -10.34 -13.07
C SER A 169 -9.65 -11.14 -12.16
N GLN A 170 -8.40 -10.66 -11.98
CA GLN A 170 -7.41 -11.31 -11.12
C GLN A 170 -7.67 -11.09 -9.63
N VAL A 171 -8.48 -10.09 -9.26
CA VAL A 171 -8.70 -9.70 -7.85
C VAL A 171 -9.88 -10.41 -7.19
N LEU A 172 -10.56 -11.31 -7.91
CA LEU A 172 -11.82 -11.93 -7.46
C LEU A 172 -11.62 -13.05 -6.44
N ASP A 173 -10.39 -13.53 -6.24
CA ASP A 173 -10.03 -14.63 -5.34
C ASP A 173 -10.93 -15.88 -5.53
N GLY A 174 -11.13 -16.29 -6.80
CA GLY A 174 -11.95 -17.44 -7.17
C GLY A 174 -13.46 -17.19 -7.20
N ALA A 175 -13.95 -15.99 -6.85
CA ALA A 175 -15.36 -15.66 -6.98
C ALA A 175 -15.81 -15.67 -8.45
N THR A 176 -16.86 -16.42 -8.75
CA THR A 176 -17.43 -16.53 -10.11
C THR A 176 -18.50 -15.49 -10.40
N ARG A 177 -19.00 -14.80 -9.36
CA ARG A 177 -20.07 -13.81 -9.45
C ARG A 177 -19.52 -12.44 -9.09
N ALA A 178 -19.53 -11.55 -10.08
CA ALA A 178 -19.03 -10.20 -9.97
C ALA A 178 -20.00 -9.19 -10.59
N ARG A 179 -19.98 -7.97 -10.07
CA ARG A 179 -20.64 -6.81 -10.67
C ARG A 179 -19.75 -5.59 -10.48
N GLU A 180 -19.50 -4.89 -11.57
CA GLU A 180 -18.65 -3.71 -11.64
C GLU A 180 -19.48 -2.51 -12.05
N ILE A 181 -19.28 -1.39 -11.37
CA ILE A 181 -19.77 -0.08 -11.79
C ILE A 181 -18.61 0.89 -11.94
N GLU A 182 -18.60 1.64 -13.04
CA GLU A 182 -17.66 2.73 -13.27
C GLU A 182 -18.37 4.05 -12.99
N ILE A 183 -17.72 4.92 -12.22
CA ILE A 183 -18.30 6.17 -11.72
C ILE A 183 -17.39 7.31 -12.16
N THR A 184 -17.94 8.28 -12.89
CA THR A 184 -17.24 9.49 -13.32
C THR A 184 -18.06 10.69 -12.86
N ASN A 185 -17.41 11.68 -12.22
CA ASN A 185 -18.08 12.87 -11.66
C ASN A 185 -19.30 12.52 -10.77
N GLY A 186 -19.17 11.48 -9.94
CA GLY A 186 -20.22 11.05 -9.01
C GLY A 186 -21.42 10.34 -9.66
N ARG A 187 -21.37 10.02 -10.96
CA ARG A 187 -22.42 9.30 -11.68
C ARG A 187 -21.90 8.02 -12.30
N VAL A 188 -22.73 6.99 -12.27
CA VAL A 188 -22.43 5.71 -12.91
C VAL A 188 -22.43 5.90 -14.43
N THR A 189 -21.31 5.60 -15.08
CA THR A 189 -21.16 5.66 -16.55
C THR A 189 -21.21 4.29 -17.19
N ARG A 190 -20.94 3.22 -16.44
CA ARG A 190 -20.97 1.85 -16.95
C ARG A 190 -21.33 0.87 -15.83
N VAL A 191 -22.08 -0.17 -16.19
CA VAL A 191 -22.38 -1.33 -15.34
C VAL A 191 -22.00 -2.59 -16.12
N SER A 192 -21.32 -3.53 -15.49
CA SER A 192 -20.85 -4.77 -16.11
C SER A 192 -20.88 -5.93 -15.12
N THR A 193 -21.05 -7.16 -15.60
CA THR A 193 -20.81 -8.38 -14.81
C THR A 193 -19.44 -9.00 -15.09
N THR A 194 -18.72 -8.45 -16.07
CA THR A 194 -17.33 -8.82 -16.37
C THR A 194 -16.42 -7.69 -15.90
N PRO A 195 -15.50 -7.94 -14.95
CA PRO A 195 -14.54 -6.94 -14.50
C PRO A 195 -13.70 -6.38 -15.65
N GLY A 196 -13.41 -5.08 -15.60
CA GLY A 196 -12.53 -4.42 -16.56
C GLY A 196 -11.04 -4.57 -16.22
N GLY A 197 -10.21 -3.66 -16.74
CA GLY A 197 -8.76 -3.66 -16.54
C GLY A 197 -8.23 -2.33 -16.02
N LYS A 198 -7.72 -1.49 -16.91
CA LYS A 198 -7.32 -0.12 -16.56
C LYS A 198 -8.52 0.70 -16.07
N VAL A 199 -8.29 1.61 -15.13
CA VAL A 199 -9.27 2.63 -14.74
C VAL A 199 -8.91 3.94 -15.43
N ALA A 200 -9.87 4.57 -16.11
CA ALA A 200 -9.65 5.85 -16.79
C ALA A 200 -9.47 7.00 -15.79
N ASN A 201 -8.68 8.01 -16.17
CA ASN A 201 -8.52 9.22 -15.35
C ASN A 201 -9.88 9.89 -15.08
N GLY A 202 -10.10 10.31 -13.83
CA GLY A 202 -11.38 10.89 -13.40
C GLY A 202 -12.48 9.86 -13.11
N THR A 203 -12.19 8.56 -13.26
CA THR A 203 -13.11 7.47 -12.95
C THR A 203 -12.68 6.73 -11.68
N VAL A 204 -13.68 6.29 -10.92
CA VAL A 204 -13.52 5.31 -9.84
C VAL A 204 -14.40 4.10 -10.17
N VAL A 205 -13.89 2.91 -9.88
CA VAL A 205 -14.60 1.65 -10.09
C VAL A 205 -14.95 1.05 -8.73
N VAL A 206 -16.18 0.56 -8.61
CA VAL A 206 -16.63 -0.27 -7.50
C VAL A 206 -16.92 -1.66 -8.06
N LEU A 207 -16.20 -2.67 -7.55
CA LEU A 207 -16.29 -4.06 -7.97
C LEU A 207 -16.77 -4.90 -6.79
N GLY A 208 -18.00 -5.40 -6.86
CA GLY A 208 -18.56 -6.32 -5.89
C GLY A 208 -18.34 -7.77 -6.31
N VAL A 209 -18.07 -8.64 -5.34
CA VAL A 209 -17.99 -10.11 -5.52
C VAL A 209 -18.99 -10.80 -4.61
N GLY A 210 -19.56 -11.93 -5.05
CA GLY A 210 -20.55 -12.68 -4.24
C GLY A 210 -21.71 -11.77 -3.80
N THR A 211 -22.02 -11.71 -2.51
CA THR A 211 -23.10 -10.80 -2.03
C THR A 211 -22.78 -9.31 -2.22
N GLY A 212 -21.51 -8.93 -2.32
CA GLY A 212 -21.13 -7.57 -2.73
C GLY A 212 -21.57 -7.26 -4.16
N ALA A 213 -21.57 -8.25 -5.06
CA ALA A 213 -22.13 -8.09 -6.40
C ALA A 213 -23.65 -7.92 -6.37
N ASP A 214 -24.34 -8.64 -5.48
CA ASP A 214 -25.79 -8.51 -5.27
C ASP A 214 -26.16 -7.14 -4.69
N ALA A 215 -25.33 -6.58 -3.81
CA ALA A 215 -25.54 -5.26 -3.25
C ALA A 215 -25.47 -4.13 -4.30
N LEU A 216 -24.77 -4.38 -5.42
CA LEU A 216 -24.72 -3.49 -6.58
C LEU A 216 -25.79 -3.82 -7.63
N ALA A 217 -26.63 -4.84 -7.39
CA ALA A 217 -27.73 -5.15 -8.28
C ALA A 217 -28.75 -4.01 -8.28
N GLY A 218 -29.29 -3.68 -9.46
CA GLY A 218 -30.24 -2.58 -9.64
C GLY A 218 -29.62 -1.21 -9.87
N ILE A 219 -28.30 -1.05 -9.70
CA ILE A 219 -27.60 0.19 -10.11
C ILE A 219 -27.62 0.29 -11.64
N ALA A 220 -27.99 1.47 -12.13
CA ALA A 220 -28.09 1.80 -13.54
C ALA A 220 -27.16 2.96 -13.92
N VAL A 221 -26.90 3.10 -15.23
CA VAL A 221 -26.17 4.26 -15.76
C VAL A 221 -26.95 5.55 -15.45
N GLY A 222 -26.25 6.56 -14.96
CA GLY A 222 -26.79 7.87 -14.55
C GLY A 222 -27.03 8.00 -13.04
N ASP A 223 -27.10 6.88 -12.31
CA ASP A 223 -27.27 6.85 -10.87
C ASP A 223 -26.16 7.61 -10.13
N ALA A 224 -26.55 8.33 -9.08
CA ALA A 224 -25.61 9.04 -8.22
C ALA A 224 -25.00 8.06 -7.21
N VAL A 225 -23.68 7.87 -7.27
CA VAL A 225 -22.94 7.01 -6.34
C VAL A 225 -21.73 7.79 -5.82
N THR A 226 -21.58 7.84 -4.51
CA THR A 226 -20.43 8.50 -3.85
C THR A 226 -19.50 7.45 -3.27
N VAL A 227 -18.21 7.56 -3.58
CA VAL A 227 -17.16 6.68 -3.04
C VAL A 227 -16.21 7.54 -2.22
N ASN A 228 -16.06 7.21 -0.94
CA ASN A 228 -15.13 7.87 -0.03
C ASN A 228 -14.18 6.82 0.54
N TYR A 229 -12.89 7.12 0.60
CA TYR A 229 -11.91 6.27 1.28
C TYR A 229 -10.82 7.10 1.94
N ALA A 230 -10.38 6.66 3.11
CA ALA A 230 -9.30 7.28 3.88
C ALA A 230 -8.56 6.24 4.73
N PRO A 231 -7.28 6.47 5.04
CA PRO A 231 -6.59 5.71 6.07
C PRO A 231 -7.15 6.08 7.45
N ARG A 232 -7.26 5.10 8.34
CA ARG A 232 -7.72 5.26 9.73
C ARG A 232 -6.75 4.60 10.70
N GLY A 233 -6.39 5.29 11.78
CA GLY A 233 -5.46 4.80 12.80
C GLY A 233 -4.07 5.43 12.68
N GLY A 234 -3.03 4.74 13.18
CA GLY A 234 -1.63 5.10 12.95
C GLY A 234 -1.06 6.29 13.74
N GLY A 235 -1.78 6.89 14.68
CA GLY A 235 -1.25 8.02 15.49
C GLY A 235 -1.07 9.34 14.72
N GLY A 236 -1.81 9.51 13.62
CA GLY A 236 -1.82 10.72 12.78
C GLY A 236 -1.86 10.39 11.29
N THR A 237 -1.72 11.40 10.43
CA THR A 237 -1.60 11.21 8.97
C THR A 237 -0.12 11.06 8.60
N PRO A 238 0.35 9.86 8.23
CA PRO A 238 1.74 9.69 7.82
C PRO A 238 1.98 10.34 6.45
N ARG A 239 3.20 10.81 6.21
CA ARG A 239 3.65 11.23 4.87
C ARG A 239 4.02 10.03 4.03
N VAL A 240 4.64 9.03 4.65
CA VAL A 240 4.99 7.76 4.01
C VAL A 240 4.54 6.63 4.94
N ALA A 241 3.91 5.60 4.38
CA ALA A 241 3.69 4.35 5.08
C ALA A 241 3.85 3.19 4.11
N ILE A 242 4.50 2.13 4.57
CA ILE A 242 4.68 0.91 3.82
C ILE A 242 4.25 -0.28 4.66
N GLY A 243 3.48 -1.17 4.04
CA GLY A 243 2.98 -2.40 4.63
C GLY A 243 4.09 -3.39 4.99
N GLY A 244 3.72 -4.35 5.83
CA GLY A 244 4.48 -5.54 6.15
C GLY A 244 3.57 -6.61 6.73
N ASN A 245 4.11 -7.78 7.03
CA ASN A 245 3.33 -8.88 7.61
C ASN A 245 3.29 -8.82 9.14
N LEU A 246 4.35 -9.30 9.78
CA LEU A 246 4.46 -9.39 11.24
C LEU A 246 5.41 -8.32 11.76
N VAL A 247 5.13 -7.83 12.96
CA VAL A 247 6.05 -6.99 13.72
C VAL A 247 7.04 -7.91 14.45
N LEU A 248 8.33 -7.66 14.24
CA LEU A 248 9.43 -8.34 14.93
C LEU A 248 10.16 -7.32 15.80
N LEU A 249 10.59 -7.73 16.99
CA LEU A 249 11.32 -6.92 17.97
C LEU A 249 12.61 -7.62 18.39
#